data_AF-A0A4Q5NM24-F1
#
_entry.id   AF-A0A4Q5NM24-F1
#
_cell.length_a   1.000
_cell.length_b   1.000
_cell.length_c   1.000
_cell.angle_alpha   90.00
_cell.angle_beta   90.00
_cell.angle_gamma   90.00
#
_symmetry.space_group_name_H-M   'P 1'
#
loop_
_entity.id
_entity.type
_entity.pdbx_description
1 polymer ?
#
loop_
_entity_poly.entity_id
_entity_poly.type
_entity_poly.pdbx_seq_one_letter_code
_entity_poly.pdbx_strand_id
1 'polypeptide(L)'
;MTPQQANALAHRLTRIWQPEEATSNLSNYGKFSFNGRWADGLNLRIEQEDELQIELLHDNQLLLTAYCDDLWDETDTCQPKQRQKVENLVAHHLPSFRRNSWLSGEDIEATPHEKAEWIQGFTHEELEAWNLKL
;
A
#
# COMPACT_ATOMS: atom_id res chain seq x y z
N MET A 1 2.47 -17.10 -4.74
CA MET A 1 1.97 -17.03 -3.34
C MET A 1 1.04 -18.21 -3.03
N THR A 2 1.01 -18.73 -1.79
CA THR A 2 0.03 -19.77 -1.35
C THR A 2 -1.29 -19.14 -0.87
N PRO A 3 -2.41 -19.89 -0.81
CA PRO A 3 -3.68 -19.37 -0.27
C PRO A 3 -3.57 -18.87 1.19
N GLN A 4 -2.76 -19.54 2.01
CA GLN A 4 -2.53 -19.10 3.39
C GLN A 4 -1.80 -17.76 3.45
N GLN A 5 -0.76 -17.58 2.62
CA GLN A 5 -0.04 -16.31 2.50
C GLN A 5 -0.96 -15.20 1.99
N ALA A 6 -1.80 -15.49 0.98
CA ALA A 6 -2.77 -14.54 0.44
C ALA A 6 -3.79 -14.09 1.49
N ASN A 7 -4.32 -15.01 2.29
CA ASN A 7 -5.24 -14.67 3.38
C ASN A 7 -4.56 -13.84 4.47
N ALA A 8 -3.34 -14.20 4.87
CA ALA A 8 -2.57 -13.43 5.85
C ALA A 8 -2.29 -12.00 5.35
N LEU A 9 -1.93 -11.85 4.07
CA LEU A 9 -1.73 -10.55 3.45
C LEU A 9 -3.04 -9.76 3.37
N ALA A 10 -4.15 -10.36 2.94
CA ALA A 10 -5.45 -9.70 2.90
C ALA A 10 -5.88 -9.20 4.29
N HIS A 11 -5.66 -9.98 5.35
CA HIS A 11 -5.91 -9.56 6.72
C HIS A 11 -5.05 -8.38 7.15
N ARG A 12 -3.74 -8.43 6.86
CA ARG A 12 -2.80 -7.32 7.10
C ARG A 12 -3.26 -6.05 6.36
N LEU A 13 -3.55 -6.14 5.07
CA LEU A 13 -3.98 -5.01 4.25
C LEU A 13 -5.30 -4.40 4.76
N THR A 14 -6.26 -5.24 5.14
CA THR A 14 -7.51 -4.78 5.75
C THR A 14 -7.26 -4.05 7.07
N ARG A 15 -6.33 -4.55 7.90
CA ARG A 15 -5.97 -3.94 9.19
C ARG A 15 -5.29 -2.58 9.03
N ILE A 16 -4.40 -2.44 8.04
CA ILE A 16 -3.63 -1.22 7.79
C ILE A 16 -4.48 -0.16 7.10
N TRP A 17 -5.11 -0.53 5.98
CA TRP A 17 -5.80 0.41 5.12
C TRP A 17 -7.22 0.73 5.60
N GLN A 18 -7.84 -0.17 6.38
CA GLN A 18 -9.21 -0.01 6.88
C GLN A 18 -10.20 0.43 5.78
N PRO A 19 -10.23 -0.27 4.63
CA PRO A 19 -11.15 0.09 3.55
C PRO A 19 -12.60 -0.12 4.00
N GLU A 20 -13.51 0.69 3.45
CA GLU A 20 -14.94 0.56 3.71
C GLU A 20 -15.49 -0.77 3.18
N GLU A 21 -14.99 -1.16 2.02
CA GLU A 21 -15.30 -2.40 1.32
C GLU A 21 -14.01 -2.93 0.71
N ALA A 22 -13.74 -4.23 0.81
CA ALA A 22 -12.58 -4.84 0.19
C ALA A 22 -12.86 -6.23 -0.36
N THR A 23 -12.13 -6.56 -1.41
CA THR A 23 -12.09 -7.87 -2.03
C THR A 23 -10.64 -8.26 -2.26
N SER A 24 -10.34 -9.53 -2.07
CA SER A 24 -9.03 -10.10 -2.40
C SER A 24 -9.20 -11.35 -3.24
N ASN A 25 -8.31 -11.55 -4.19
CA ASN A 25 -8.30 -12.72 -5.05
C ASN A 25 -6.86 -13.22 -5.25
N LEU A 26 -6.70 -14.54 -5.32
CA LEU A 26 -5.46 -15.21 -5.69
C LEU A 26 -5.68 -15.94 -7.02
N SER A 27 -4.96 -15.53 -8.06
CA SER A 27 -5.05 -16.17 -9.37
C SER A 27 -4.45 -17.58 -9.35
N ASN A 28 -4.80 -18.40 -10.36
CA ASN A 28 -4.20 -19.73 -10.54
C ASN A 28 -2.68 -19.69 -10.79
N TYR A 29 -2.15 -18.54 -11.21
CA TYR A 29 -0.72 -18.32 -11.41
C TYR A 29 -0.01 -17.80 -10.16
N GLY A 30 -0.73 -17.68 -9.03
CA GLY A 30 -0.16 -17.25 -7.77
C GLY A 30 -0.06 -15.74 -7.58
N LYS A 31 -0.65 -14.95 -8.49
CA LYS A 31 -0.76 -13.48 -8.39
C LYS A 31 -1.89 -13.11 -7.45
N PHE A 32 -1.57 -12.34 -6.42
CA PHE A 32 -2.52 -11.78 -5.46
C PHE A 32 -3.01 -10.40 -5.92
N SER A 33 -4.28 -10.11 -5.66
CA SER A 33 -4.89 -8.80 -5.86
C SER A 33 -5.80 -8.47 -4.69
N PHE A 34 -5.78 -7.22 -4.25
CA PHE A 34 -6.62 -6.66 -3.22
C PHE A 34 -7.17 -5.33 -3.72
N ASN A 35 -8.49 -5.18 -3.73
CA ASN A 35 -9.16 -3.96 -4.18
C ASN A 35 -10.10 -3.52 -3.08
N GLY A 36 -10.14 -2.23 -2.78
CA GLY A 36 -11.10 -1.70 -1.82
C GLY A 36 -11.37 -0.22 -2.00
N ARG A 37 -12.49 0.24 -1.43
CA ARG A 37 -12.78 1.67 -1.31
C ARG A 37 -12.15 2.20 -0.04
N TRP A 38 -11.28 3.18 -0.19
CA TRP A 38 -10.59 3.88 0.88
C TRP A 38 -11.02 5.36 0.90
N ALA A 39 -10.61 6.09 1.93
CA ALA A 39 -11.03 7.46 2.26
C ALA A 39 -11.40 8.37 1.07
N ASP A 40 -12.42 9.19 1.26
CA ASP A 40 -12.89 10.19 0.27
C ASP A 40 -13.26 9.60 -1.10
N GLY A 41 -13.72 8.34 -1.11
CA GLY A 41 -14.15 7.65 -2.33
C GLY A 41 -12.99 7.18 -3.22
N LEU A 42 -11.76 7.19 -2.70
CA LEU A 42 -10.60 6.67 -3.41
C LEU A 42 -10.66 5.15 -3.52
N ASN A 43 -10.19 4.62 -4.64
CA ASN A 43 -10.04 3.19 -4.80
C ASN A 43 -8.59 2.80 -4.54
N LEU A 44 -8.40 1.86 -3.63
CA LEU A 44 -7.14 1.21 -3.35
C LEU A 44 -7.06 -0.06 -4.20
N ARG A 45 -5.96 -0.22 -4.94
CA ARG A 45 -5.62 -1.44 -5.64
C ARG A 45 -4.23 -1.87 -5.23
N ILE A 46 -4.10 -3.12 -4.80
CA ILE A 46 -2.82 -3.70 -4.41
C ILE A 46 -2.66 -5.01 -5.17
N GLU A 47 -1.51 -5.20 -5.81
CA GLU A 47 -1.17 -6.44 -6.49
C GLU A 47 0.15 -6.98 -5.92
N GLN A 48 0.26 -8.30 -5.85
CA GLN A 48 1.54 -8.94 -5.53
C GLN A 48 1.74 -10.15 -6.43
N GLU A 49 2.77 -10.08 -7.28
CA GLU A 49 3.24 -11.18 -8.11
C GLU A 49 4.64 -11.57 -7.63
N ASP A 50 5.63 -10.75 -7.97
CA ASP A 50 6.99 -10.82 -7.42
C ASP A 50 7.16 -9.80 -6.29
N GLU A 51 6.83 -8.54 -6.62
CA GLU A 51 6.85 -7.42 -5.68
C GLU A 51 5.43 -6.94 -5.40
N LEU A 52 5.31 -6.19 -4.30
CA LEU A 52 4.07 -5.52 -3.95
C LEU A 52 3.97 -4.24 -4.82
N GLN A 53 2.77 -3.97 -5.31
CA GLN A 53 2.44 -2.75 -6.01
C GLN A 53 1.16 -2.20 -5.39
N ILE A 54 1.18 -0.94 -5.01
CA ILE A 54 0.06 -0.26 -4.34
C ILE A 54 -0.32 0.98 -5.14
N GLU A 55 -1.55 1.01 -5.63
CA GLU A 55 -2.12 2.09 -6.40
C GLU A 55 -3.29 2.71 -5.63
N LEU A 56 -3.32 4.04 -5.62
CA LEU A 56 -4.48 4.81 -5.18
C LEU A 56 -5.09 5.50 -6.38
N LEU A 57 -6.39 5.35 -6.57
CA LEU A 57 -7.11 5.86 -7.74
C LEU A 57 -8.29 6.76 -7.33
N HIS A 58 -8.50 7.83 -8.08
CA HIS A 58 -9.69 8.67 -7.98
C HIS A 58 -10.42 8.65 -9.33
N ASP A 59 -11.69 8.26 -9.37
CA ASP A 59 -12.46 8.10 -10.62
C ASP A 59 -11.73 7.25 -11.69
N ASN A 60 -11.11 6.13 -11.26
CA ASN A 60 -10.26 5.26 -12.08
C ASN A 60 -9.02 5.93 -12.70
N GLN A 61 -8.63 7.11 -12.22
CA GLN A 61 -7.37 7.76 -12.56
C GLN A 61 -6.34 7.51 -11.47
N LEU A 62 -5.16 7.04 -11.86
CA LEU A 62 -4.05 6.82 -10.94
C LEU A 62 -3.64 8.13 -10.27
N LEU A 63 -3.72 8.16 -8.94
CA LEU A 63 -3.41 9.29 -8.07
C LEU A 63 -2.01 9.16 -7.50
N LEU A 64 -1.76 8.04 -6.82
CA LEU A 64 -0.49 7.66 -6.21
C LEU A 64 -0.18 6.21 -6.56
N THR A 65 1.10 5.90 -6.66
CA THR A 65 1.60 4.54 -6.82
C THR A 65 2.83 4.35 -5.95
N ALA A 66 2.98 3.15 -5.40
CA ALA A 66 4.21 2.66 -4.79
C ALA A 66 4.51 1.31 -5.43
N TYR A 67 5.67 1.19 -6.04
CA TYR A 67 6.24 -0.05 -6.55
C TYR A 67 7.77 0.14 -6.66
N CYS A 68 8.53 -0.93 -6.44
CA CYS A 68 9.92 -1.00 -6.84
C CYS A 68 9.98 -1.44 -8.32
N ASP A 69 10.80 -0.79 -9.12
CA ASP A 69 11.14 -1.27 -10.47
C ASP A 69 12.62 -1.08 -10.68
N ASP A 70 13.36 -2.19 -10.59
CA ASP A 70 14.80 -2.24 -10.81
C ASP A 70 15.22 -1.80 -12.23
N LEU A 71 14.27 -1.60 -13.16
CA LEU A 71 14.53 -1.11 -14.53
C LEU A 71 14.74 0.40 -14.60
N TRP A 72 14.35 1.14 -13.58
CA TRP A 72 14.59 2.57 -13.45
C TRP A 72 15.25 2.78 -12.10
N ASP A 73 16.47 3.30 -12.08
CA ASP A 73 17.31 3.59 -10.89
C ASP A 73 16.69 4.71 -10.00
N GLU A 74 15.36 4.75 -9.89
CA GLU A 74 14.53 5.70 -9.15
C GLU A 74 13.75 4.95 -8.07
N THR A 75 14.41 4.74 -6.93
CA THR A 75 13.83 4.27 -5.67
C THR A 75 12.98 5.36 -4.99
N ASP A 76 12.00 5.95 -5.67
CA ASP A 76 10.90 6.73 -5.04
C ASP A 76 10.06 7.45 -6.10
N THR A 77 9.01 6.82 -6.63
CA THR A 77 8.06 7.57 -7.47
C THR A 77 6.62 7.40 -7.02
N CYS A 78 6.31 7.99 -5.85
CA CYS A 78 4.97 8.53 -5.58
C CYS A 78 4.71 9.75 -6.51
N GLN A 79 4.71 9.56 -7.84
CA GLN A 79 4.56 10.66 -8.78
C GLN A 79 3.10 10.85 -9.22
N PRO A 80 2.47 12.00 -8.93
CA PRO A 80 1.11 12.28 -9.36
C PRO A 80 1.04 12.57 -10.86
N LYS A 81 0.11 11.92 -11.58
CA LYS A 81 -0.23 12.28 -12.97
C LYS A 81 -1.17 13.51 -12.94
N GLN A 82 -0.64 14.68 -13.30
CA GLN A 82 -1.14 16.03 -12.99
C GLN A 82 -2.58 16.39 -13.46
N ARG A 83 -3.38 16.98 -12.54
CA ARG A 83 -4.40 18.04 -12.72
C ARG A 83 -4.54 18.82 -11.39
N GLN A 84 -4.77 20.13 -11.38
CA GLN A 84 -4.71 20.98 -10.16
C GLN A 84 -5.64 20.55 -8.99
N LYS A 85 -6.76 19.87 -9.25
CA LYS A 85 -7.63 19.28 -8.19
C LYS A 85 -7.02 18.04 -7.50
N VAL A 86 -6.11 17.37 -8.20
CA VAL A 86 -5.40 16.16 -7.78
C VAL A 86 -4.31 16.52 -6.77
N GLU A 87 -3.72 17.72 -6.85
CA GLU A 87 -2.63 18.16 -5.96
C GLU A 87 -3.06 18.25 -4.49
N ASN A 88 -4.24 18.81 -4.21
CA ASN A 88 -4.74 18.89 -2.83
C ASN A 88 -5.09 17.51 -2.28
N LEU A 89 -5.68 16.64 -3.11
CA LEU A 89 -6.04 15.28 -2.74
C LEU A 89 -4.78 14.44 -2.49
N VAL A 90 -3.77 14.56 -3.35
CA VAL A 90 -2.44 13.96 -3.17
C VAL A 90 -1.81 14.46 -1.87
N ALA A 91 -1.71 15.77 -1.67
CA ALA A 91 -1.08 16.33 -0.46
C ALA A 91 -1.82 15.89 0.82
N HIS A 92 -3.14 15.74 0.75
CA HIS A 92 -3.96 15.28 1.88
C HIS A 92 -3.71 13.80 2.22
N HIS A 93 -3.62 12.92 1.23
CA HIS A 93 -3.50 11.48 1.45
C HIS A 93 -2.08 10.93 1.43
N LEU A 94 -1.09 11.67 0.91
CA LEU A 94 0.28 11.21 0.74
C LEU A 94 0.94 10.72 2.05
N PRO A 95 0.78 11.39 3.22
CA PRO A 95 1.37 10.88 4.47
C PRO A 95 0.79 9.51 4.87
N SER A 96 -0.54 9.37 4.81
CA SER A 96 -1.22 8.11 5.11
C SER A 96 -0.88 7.02 4.10
N PHE A 97 -0.77 7.38 2.82
CA PHE A 97 -0.36 6.47 1.75
C PHE A 97 1.05 5.95 1.99
N ARG A 98 2.05 6.82 2.20
CA ARG A 98 3.45 6.40 2.49
C ARG A 98 3.53 5.47 3.70
N ARG A 99 2.91 5.86 4.80
CA ARG A 99 2.85 5.05 6.03
C ARG A 99 2.25 3.67 5.74
N ASN A 100 1.08 3.63 5.11
CA ASN A 100 0.36 2.39 4.89
C ASN A 100 1.06 1.49 3.87
N SER A 101 1.70 2.07 2.85
CA SER A 101 2.53 1.34 1.90
C SER A 101 3.73 0.68 2.59
N TRP A 102 4.46 1.42 3.41
CA TRP A 102 5.55 0.85 4.22
C TRP A 102 5.06 -0.27 5.16
N LEU A 103 3.96 -0.03 5.88
CA LEU A 103 3.33 -1.04 6.73
C LEU A 103 2.82 -2.24 5.95
N SER A 104 2.58 -2.13 4.64
CA SER A 104 2.15 -3.22 3.77
C SER A 104 3.32 -4.06 3.25
N GLY A 105 4.55 -3.54 3.32
CA GLY A 105 5.77 -4.25 2.95
C GLY A 105 6.59 -3.56 1.85
N GLU A 106 6.17 -2.39 1.35
CA GLU A 106 6.96 -1.59 0.40
C GLU A 106 8.23 -1.03 1.05
N ASP A 107 9.30 -0.93 0.28
CA ASP A 107 10.57 -0.32 0.71
C ASP A 107 10.53 1.21 0.57
N ILE A 108 9.59 1.84 1.28
CA ILE A 108 9.47 3.30 1.34
C ILE A 108 10.55 3.86 2.27
N GLU A 109 11.34 4.81 1.77
CA GLU A 109 12.31 5.51 2.61
C GLU A 109 11.57 6.28 3.72
N ALA A 110 11.98 6.03 4.96
CA ALA A 110 11.41 6.68 6.14
C ALA A 110 12.49 6.82 7.21
N THR A 111 12.52 7.98 7.86
CA THR A 111 13.42 8.23 8.98
C THR A 111 13.10 7.28 10.16
N PRO A 112 14.08 7.01 11.05
CA PRO A 112 13.81 6.22 12.26
C PRO A 112 12.67 6.79 13.12
N HIS A 113 12.51 8.12 13.11
CA HIS A 113 11.43 8.79 13.81
C HIS A 113 10.07 8.52 13.16
N GLU A 114 9.94 8.67 11.84
CA GLU A 114 8.71 8.32 11.11
C GLU A 114 8.33 6.86 11.35
N LYS A 115 9.28 5.92 11.24
CA LYS A 115 9.00 4.51 11.51
C LYS A 115 8.49 4.28 12.93
N ALA A 116 9.12 4.90 13.93
CA ALA A 116 8.69 4.80 15.33
C ALA A 116 7.29 5.38 15.56
N GLU A 117 6.89 6.41 14.82
CA GLU A 117 5.52 6.94 14.85
C GLU A 117 4.55 6.03 14.10
N TRP A 118 4.92 5.51 12.93
CA TRP A 118 4.04 4.74 12.05
C TRP A 118 3.58 3.43 12.67
N ILE A 119 4.45 2.79 13.45
CA ILE A 119 4.14 1.53 14.17
C ILE A 119 3.28 1.74 15.41
N GLN A 120 3.04 2.99 15.85
CA GLN A 120 2.15 3.25 16.97
C GLN A 120 0.73 2.77 16.63
N GLY A 121 0.14 1.97 17.53
CA GLY A 121 -1.18 1.38 17.34
C GLY A 121 -1.18 -0.05 16.78
N PHE A 122 -0.01 -0.65 16.57
CA PHE A 122 0.16 -2.07 16.28
C PHE A 122 0.87 -2.78 17.43
N THR A 123 0.51 -4.04 17.63
CA THR A 123 1.13 -4.94 18.60
C THR A 123 2.50 -5.41 18.09
N HIS A 124 3.36 -5.84 19.01
CA HIS A 124 4.66 -6.38 18.63
C HIS A 124 4.51 -7.64 17.75
N GLU A 125 3.54 -8.48 18.09
CA GLU A 125 3.20 -9.70 17.37
C GLU A 125 2.74 -9.41 15.92
N GLU A 126 1.94 -8.35 15.71
CA GLU A 126 1.57 -7.89 14.36
C GLU A 126 2.83 -7.49 13.57
N LEU A 127 3.70 -6.68 14.17
CA LEU A 127 4.90 -6.15 13.50
C LEU A 127 5.92 -7.24 13.18
N GLU A 128 6.13 -8.20 14.08
CA GLU A 128 6.98 -9.37 13.83
C GLU A 128 6.41 -10.25 12.72
N ALA A 129 5.10 -10.52 12.74
CA ALA A 129 4.44 -11.31 11.69
C ALA A 129 4.53 -10.65 10.30
N TRP A 130 4.71 -9.33 10.24
CA TRP A 130 4.82 -8.57 9.00
C TRP A 130 6.24 -8.47 8.45
N ASN A 131 7.24 -8.89 9.23
CA ASN A 131 8.66 -8.91 8.87
C ASN A 131 9.14 -7.56 8.29
N LEU A 132 8.74 -6.45 8.91
CA LEU A 132 9.12 -5.11 8.49
C LEU A 132 10.60 -4.84 8.78
N LYS A 133 11.29 -4.14 7.86
CA LYS A 133 12.65 -3.63 8.08
C LYS A 133 12.60 -2.39 9.00
N LEU A 134 12.64 -2.61 10.32
CA LEU A 134 12.69 -1.54 11.33
C LEU A 134 14.03 -0.80 11.26
#